data_AF-A0A1H1NIN2-F1
#
_entry.id   AF-A0A1H1NIN2-F1
#
_cell.length_a   1.000
_cell.length_b   1.000
_cell.length_c   1.000
_cell.angle_alpha   90.00
_cell.angle_beta   90.00
_cell.angle_gamma   90.00
#
_symmetry.space_group_name_H-M   'P 1'
#
loop_
_entity.id
_entity.type
_entity.pdbx_description
1 polymer ?
#
loop_
_entity_poly.entity_id
_entity_poly.type
_entity_poly.pdbx_seq_one_letter_code
_entity_poly.pdbx_strand_id
1 'polypeptide(L)'
;MKIDVVSIFPEYLQPLNLSLVGKAIENGIVDLGVHDLRQWTHDRHRTVDDTPYGGGAGMVMKPEPWGEALDDLAPVGADPDDSTAASGSRPRLLIMTPAGRPFTQRIADELADADHLIVACGRYEGIDARVAEDAATRMQVDEISIGDYVLNGGEAAALVIIEAVVRLLPGVIGNPESLAEESHAAGQDGLLEYPLYTKPQSWRGLDVPDILFSGHHAKIAGWRREQAEALTRRRRPDLLPEISDPPSGPGALHIERASAEDAGEIVTVQRAAFVSEALANKTLALPAFTQTVDEVRTSLADAVVLVARQGSSAVHRGRVIGSVLGRLTDDDAWYIGRLVVAPDRQGEGIGGRLLRAIEEAAPAECRTIRLVTGSEGPNSSFYSRHGYRVISHEPHDGSEIVNMEKALDSVGS
;
A
#
# COMPACT_ATOMS: atom_id res chain seq x y z
N MET A 1 26.04 3.74 7.78
CA MET A 1 25.90 3.70 6.30
C MET A 1 26.96 4.60 5.67
N LYS A 2 27.62 4.15 4.61
CA LYS A 2 28.52 4.96 3.78
C LYS A 2 27.76 5.49 2.56
N ILE A 3 27.95 6.76 2.20
CA ILE A 3 27.36 7.39 1.02
C ILE A 3 28.46 8.14 0.27
N ASP A 4 28.72 7.76 -0.97
CA ASP A 4 29.61 8.50 -1.87
C ASP A 4 28.80 9.18 -2.97
N VAL A 5 28.92 10.50 -3.14
CA VAL A 5 28.25 11.25 -4.20
C VAL A 5 29.28 11.72 -5.21
N VAL A 6 29.09 11.35 -6.49
CA VAL A 6 29.98 11.76 -7.58
C VAL A 6 29.25 12.79 -8.44
N SER A 7 29.84 13.97 -8.57
CA SER A 7 29.30 15.09 -9.34
C SER A 7 30.42 15.95 -9.90
N ILE A 8 30.12 16.76 -10.91
CA ILE A 8 31.02 17.83 -11.38
C ILE A 8 30.78 19.17 -10.65
N PHE A 9 29.89 19.20 -9.66
CA PHE A 9 29.57 20.35 -8.80
C PHE A 9 29.48 19.91 -7.33
N PRO A 10 30.59 19.49 -6.70
CA PRO A 10 30.58 19.04 -5.31
C PRO A 10 30.03 20.10 -4.34
N GLU A 11 30.21 21.40 -4.64
CA GLU A 11 29.67 22.50 -3.83
C GLU A 11 28.14 22.54 -3.79
N TYR A 12 27.47 21.93 -4.77
CA TYR A 12 26.00 21.84 -4.81
C TYR A 12 25.46 20.92 -3.70
N LEU A 13 26.30 20.02 -3.18
CA LEU A 13 25.93 19.04 -2.15
C LEU A 13 26.20 19.54 -0.72
N GLN A 14 26.69 20.76 -0.54
CA GLN A 14 26.88 21.38 0.78
C GLN A 14 25.65 21.36 1.70
N PRO A 15 24.39 21.42 1.20
CA PRO A 15 23.21 21.28 2.06
C PRO A 15 23.13 19.97 2.85
N LEU A 16 23.84 18.90 2.45
CA LEU A 16 23.90 17.64 3.22
C LEU A 16 24.54 17.81 4.61
N ASN A 17 25.34 18.85 4.81
CA ASN A 17 25.92 19.18 6.12
C ASN A 17 24.93 19.91 7.05
N LEU A 18 23.69 20.15 6.62
CA LEU A 18 22.67 20.84 7.40
C LEU A 18 21.67 19.87 8.03
N SER A 19 20.92 20.35 9.01
CA SER A 19 19.74 19.66 9.57
C SER A 19 20.03 18.23 10.06
N LEU A 20 19.12 17.28 9.83
CA LEU A 20 19.21 15.89 10.28
C LEU A 20 20.35 15.11 9.61
N VAL A 21 20.60 15.34 8.32
CA VAL A 21 21.71 14.67 7.62
C VAL A 21 23.05 15.10 8.20
N GLY A 22 23.26 16.41 8.39
CA GLY A 22 24.45 16.94 9.05
C GLY A 22 24.67 16.35 10.45
N LYS A 23 23.60 16.29 11.27
CA LYS A 23 23.67 15.64 12.59
C LYS A 23 24.00 14.14 12.52
N ALA A 24 23.45 13.43 11.53
CA ALA A 24 23.75 12.01 11.32
C ALA A 24 25.23 11.79 10.98
N ILE A 25 25.83 12.71 10.22
CA ILE A 25 27.26 12.73 9.91
C ILE A 25 28.08 13.04 11.18
N GLU A 26 27.74 14.12 11.91
CA GLU A 26 28.42 14.50 13.16
C GLU A 26 28.40 13.39 14.22
N ASN A 27 27.31 12.61 14.27
CA ASN A 27 27.15 11.49 15.20
C ASN A 27 27.74 10.17 14.67
N GLY A 28 28.34 10.15 13.47
CA GLY A 28 28.95 8.96 12.88
C GLY A 28 27.97 7.88 12.42
N ILE A 29 26.69 8.22 12.25
CA ILE A 29 25.67 7.30 11.69
C ILE A 29 25.85 7.18 10.16
N VAL A 30 26.23 8.28 9.53
CA VAL A 30 26.49 8.39 8.10
C VAL A 30 27.95 8.81 7.88
N ASP A 31 28.65 8.08 7.01
CA ASP A 31 29.94 8.49 6.44
C ASP A 31 29.68 9.02 5.02
N LEU A 32 29.90 10.32 4.78
CA LEU A 32 29.58 11.00 3.53
C LEU A 32 30.84 11.44 2.79
N GLY A 33 31.08 10.88 1.61
CA GLY A 33 32.06 11.33 0.63
C GLY A 33 31.40 12.11 -0.50
N VAL A 34 31.93 13.28 -0.86
CA VAL A 34 31.49 14.05 -2.04
C VAL A 34 32.69 14.27 -2.94
N HIS A 35 32.59 13.80 -4.19
CA HIS A 35 33.72 13.67 -5.09
C HIS A 35 33.50 14.45 -6.39
N ASP A 36 34.49 15.24 -6.79
CA ASP A 36 34.51 15.90 -8.10
C ASP A 36 34.91 14.86 -9.16
N LEU A 37 34.01 14.50 -10.08
CA LEU A 37 34.28 13.51 -11.14
C LEU A 37 35.54 13.86 -11.96
N ARG A 38 35.87 15.15 -12.07
CA ARG A 38 37.06 15.64 -12.75
C ARG A 38 38.38 15.24 -12.08
N GLN A 39 38.35 14.53 -10.94
CA GLN A 39 39.55 13.96 -10.31
C GLN A 39 40.04 12.73 -11.08
N TRP A 40 39.15 12.03 -11.80
CA TRP A 40 39.45 10.86 -12.63
C TRP A 40 39.61 11.19 -14.11
N THR A 41 40.09 12.40 -14.42
CA THR A 41 40.40 12.84 -15.78
C THR A 41 41.90 13.03 -15.94
N HIS A 42 42.44 12.64 -17.09
CA HIS A 42 43.89 12.68 -17.34
C HIS A 42 44.33 13.79 -18.30
N ASP A 43 43.39 14.48 -18.93
CA ASP A 43 43.68 15.59 -19.83
C ASP A 43 43.78 16.93 -19.09
N ARG A 44 44.51 17.88 -19.68
CA ARG A 44 44.72 19.22 -19.10
C ARG A 44 43.42 19.98 -18.85
N HIS A 45 42.38 19.73 -19.63
CA HIS A 45 41.11 20.45 -19.54
C HIS A 45 40.13 19.79 -18.55
N ARG A 46 40.49 18.64 -17.97
CA ARG A 46 39.66 17.85 -17.05
C ARG A 46 38.30 17.52 -17.67
N THR A 47 38.34 16.96 -18.87
CA THR A 47 37.18 16.77 -19.75
C THR A 47 36.37 15.55 -19.32
N VAL A 48 35.09 15.75 -19.01
CA VAL A 48 34.17 14.70 -18.52
C VAL A 48 33.03 14.40 -19.48
N ASP A 49 32.99 15.05 -20.63
CA ASP A 49 31.92 14.95 -21.63
C ASP A 49 32.45 15.01 -23.06
N ASP A 50 31.70 14.45 -24.00
CA ASP A 50 31.97 14.49 -25.44
C ASP A 50 30.65 14.49 -26.24
N THR A 51 30.74 14.73 -27.55
CA THR A 51 29.59 14.70 -28.46
C THR A 51 28.97 13.31 -28.56
N PRO A 52 27.62 13.20 -28.69
CA PRO A 52 26.95 11.91 -28.80
C PRO A 52 27.22 11.21 -30.14
N TYR A 53 27.46 9.90 -30.10
CA TYR A 53 27.40 9.06 -31.30
C TYR A 53 25.97 9.05 -31.89
N GLY A 54 25.87 9.01 -33.21
CA GLY A 54 24.59 9.12 -33.93
C GLY A 54 24.13 10.56 -34.19
N GLY A 55 24.86 11.56 -33.67
CA GLY A 55 24.49 12.97 -33.76
C GLY A 55 23.41 13.36 -32.73
N GLY A 56 23.15 14.66 -32.62
CA GLY A 56 22.27 15.22 -31.61
C GLY A 56 22.81 16.56 -31.10
N ALA A 57 21.97 17.32 -30.39
CA ALA A 57 22.42 18.47 -29.63
C ALA A 57 22.94 18.00 -28.25
N GLY A 58 23.76 18.82 -27.61
CA GLY A 58 24.26 18.55 -26.25
C GLY A 58 25.53 17.69 -26.22
N MET A 59 25.87 17.25 -25.02
CA MET A 59 27.07 16.47 -24.70
C MET A 59 26.67 15.27 -23.83
N VAL A 60 27.43 14.18 -23.89
CA VAL A 60 27.24 12.97 -23.08
C VAL A 60 28.47 12.80 -22.20
N MET A 61 28.26 12.49 -20.92
CA MET A 61 29.38 12.28 -20.01
C MET A 61 30.16 11.02 -20.38
N LYS A 62 31.48 11.15 -20.45
CA LYS A 62 32.40 10.12 -20.90
C LYS A 62 32.41 8.91 -19.96
N PRO A 63 32.54 7.68 -20.49
CA PRO A 63 32.57 6.50 -19.65
C PRO A 63 33.85 6.35 -18.81
N GLU A 64 35.00 6.86 -19.27
CA GLU A 64 36.28 6.59 -18.60
C GLU A 64 36.39 7.23 -17.20
N PRO A 65 36.10 8.54 -17.01
CA PRO A 65 36.15 9.12 -15.67
C PRO A 65 35.13 8.48 -14.71
N TRP A 66 33.97 8.07 -15.22
CA TRP A 66 32.96 7.37 -14.43
C TRP A 66 33.42 5.97 -14.03
N GLY A 67 33.97 5.19 -14.97
CA GLY A 67 34.49 3.86 -14.69
C GLY A 67 35.61 3.90 -13.64
N GLU A 68 36.58 4.80 -13.80
CA GLU A 68 37.68 4.98 -12.83
C GLU A 68 37.18 5.44 -11.45
N ALA A 69 36.18 6.34 -11.39
CA ALA A 69 35.57 6.75 -10.13
C ALA A 69 34.87 5.58 -9.42
N LEU A 70 34.12 4.76 -10.17
CA LEU A 70 33.44 3.60 -9.60
C LEU A 70 34.43 2.51 -9.18
N ASP A 71 35.54 2.32 -9.90
CA ASP A 71 36.61 1.39 -9.53
C ASP A 71 37.29 1.79 -8.21
N ASP A 72 37.51 3.09 -8.00
CA ASP A 72 38.12 3.62 -6.77
C ASP A 72 37.17 3.56 -5.57
N LEU A 73 35.89 3.91 -5.78
CA LEU A 73 34.89 3.94 -4.72
C LEU A 73 34.35 2.56 -4.35
N ALA A 74 34.39 1.60 -5.28
CA ALA A 74 33.95 0.21 -5.08
C ALA A 74 34.99 -0.80 -5.62
N PRO A 75 36.15 -0.96 -4.95
CA PRO A 75 37.21 -1.84 -5.42
C PRO A 75 36.77 -3.30 -5.49
N VAL A 76 37.12 -3.98 -6.58
CA VAL A 76 36.86 -5.41 -6.76
C VAL A 76 37.79 -6.21 -5.84
N GLY A 77 37.23 -6.88 -4.82
CA GLY A 77 38.00 -7.79 -3.96
C GLY A 77 37.99 -7.49 -2.45
N ALA A 78 37.03 -6.71 -1.94
CA ALA A 78 36.65 -6.86 -0.53
C ALA A 78 36.08 -8.28 -0.36
N ASP A 79 36.90 -9.18 0.17
CA ASP A 79 36.63 -10.61 0.30
C ASP A 79 35.35 -10.83 1.15
N PRO A 80 34.33 -11.57 0.67
CA PRO A 80 33.16 -11.88 1.49
C PRO A 80 33.49 -12.64 2.79
N ASP A 81 34.69 -13.24 2.85
CA ASP A 81 35.23 -13.99 4.00
C ASP A 81 36.29 -13.20 4.81
N ASP A 82 36.57 -11.93 4.49
CA ASP A 82 37.42 -11.10 5.36
C ASP A 82 36.64 -10.73 6.63
N SER A 83 36.80 -11.57 7.65
CA SER A 83 36.22 -11.41 8.99
C SER A 83 36.61 -10.10 9.71
N THR A 84 37.44 -9.25 9.11
CA THR A 84 37.74 -7.90 9.60
C THR A 84 36.96 -6.79 8.87
N ALA A 85 36.39 -7.06 7.69
CA ALA A 85 35.43 -6.20 7.03
C ALA A 85 34.03 -6.54 7.56
N ALA A 86 33.40 -5.62 8.28
CA ALA A 86 32.08 -5.82 8.86
C ALA A 86 31.04 -6.14 7.77
N SER A 87 30.73 -7.42 7.53
CA SER A 87 29.50 -7.91 6.87
C SER A 87 29.11 -7.22 5.54
N GLY A 88 30.05 -6.68 4.77
CA GLY A 88 29.74 -5.65 3.77
C GLY A 88 28.97 -6.19 2.57
N SER A 89 27.69 -5.83 2.46
CA SER A 89 26.93 -5.97 1.22
C SER A 89 27.64 -5.25 0.06
N ARG A 90 27.47 -5.73 -1.18
CA ARG A 90 28.04 -5.06 -2.37
C ARG A 90 27.49 -3.62 -2.43
N PRO A 91 28.31 -2.62 -2.81
CA PRO A 91 27.83 -1.25 -2.98
C PRO A 91 26.63 -1.19 -3.92
N ARG A 92 25.76 -0.20 -3.73
CA ARG A 92 24.60 0.04 -4.58
C ARG A 92 24.74 1.39 -5.27
N LEU A 93 24.85 1.37 -6.60
CA LEU A 93 24.97 2.54 -7.45
C LEU A 93 23.59 3.07 -7.83
N LEU A 94 23.34 4.33 -7.52
CA LEU A 94 22.14 5.07 -7.89
C LEU A 94 22.49 6.08 -8.98
N ILE A 95 21.97 5.88 -10.19
CA ILE A 95 22.15 6.80 -11.31
C ILE A 95 20.92 7.71 -11.38
N MET A 96 21.13 9.01 -11.19
CA MET A 96 20.05 9.99 -11.20
C MET A 96 19.64 10.32 -12.64
N THR A 97 18.44 9.90 -13.03
CA THR A 97 17.94 10.09 -14.41
C THR A 97 16.41 10.13 -14.44
N PRO A 98 15.78 11.03 -15.22
CA PRO A 98 14.32 11.05 -15.37
C PRO A 98 13.76 9.80 -16.06
N ALA A 99 14.59 9.01 -16.75
CA ALA A 99 14.21 7.74 -17.35
C ALA A 99 14.22 6.55 -16.37
N GLY A 100 14.66 6.77 -15.13
CA GLY A 100 14.77 5.75 -14.10
C GLY A 100 13.43 5.37 -13.47
N ARG A 101 13.46 4.35 -12.60
CA ARG A 101 12.28 3.98 -11.81
C ARG A 101 11.86 5.15 -10.90
N PRO A 102 10.57 5.50 -10.80
CA PRO A 102 10.12 6.57 -9.92
C PRO A 102 10.47 6.28 -8.45
N PHE A 103 11.11 7.23 -7.79
CA PHE A 103 11.47 7.17 -6.38
C PHE A 103 10.21 7.25 -5.51
N THR A 104 10.09 6.32 -4.56
CA THR A 104 8.94 6.20 -3.66
C THR A 104 9.43 5.95 -2.24
N GLN A 105 8.57 6.12 -1.24
CA GLN A 105 8.91 5.82 0.16
C GLN A 105 9.42 4.39 0.32
N ARG A 106 8.81 3.41 -0.36
CA ARG A 106 9.28 2.02 -0.38
C ARG A 106 10.72 1.89 -0.88
N ILE A 107 11.10 2.65 -1.91
CA ILE A 107 12.48 2.64 -2.41
C ILE A 107 13.41 3.30 -1.38
N ALA A 108 12.98 4.35 -0.67
CA ALA A 108 13.76 4.93 0.42
C ALA A 108 14.01 3.89 1.53
N ASP A 109 12.98 3.13 1.92
CA ASP A 109 13.10 2.04 2.89
C ASP A 109 14.09 0.95 2.40
N GLU A 110 13.98 0.53 1.13
CA GLU A 110 14.92 -0.43 0.51
C GLU A 110 16.38 0.07 0.49
N LEU A 111 16.59 1.37 0.33
CA LEU A 111 17.92 1.97 0.30
C LEU A 111 18.48 2.20 1.71
N ALA A 112 17.62 2.36 2.72
CA ALA A 112 18.01 2.50 4.12
C ALA A 112 18.71 1.25 4.67
N ASP A 113 18.40 0.08 4.09
CA ASP A 113 19.00 -1.21 4.44
C ASP A 113 20.39 -1.43 3.81
N ALA A 114 20.86 -0.54 2.92
CA ALA A 114 22.16 -0.69 2.26
C ALA A 114 23.32 -0.22 3.16
N ASP A 115 24.44 -0.94 3.16
CA ASP A 115 25.63 -0.51 3.90
C ASP A 115 26.35 0.65 3.20
N HIS A 116 26.36 0.62 1.86
CA HIS A 116 27.09 1.56 1.01
C HIS A 116 26.29 1.96 -0.23
N LEU A 117 26.00 3.26 -0.34
CA LEU A 117 25.38 3.87 -1.51
C LEU A 117 26.40 4.71 -2.29
N ILE A 118 26.41 4.57 -3.62
CA ILE A 118 27.13 5.47 -4.52
C ILE A 118 26.10 6.21 -5.36
N VAL A 119 26.09 7.53 -5.36
CA VAL A 119 25.11 8.35 -6.10
C VAL A 119 25.80 9.07 -7.25
N ALA A 120 25.48 8.66 -8.48
CA ALA A 120 26.02 9.24 -9.70
C ALA A 120 25.13 10.39 -10.21
N CYS A 121 25.64 11.62 -10.12
CA CYS A 121 24.96 12.81 -10.61
C CYS A 121 25.34 13.08 -12.08
N GLY A 122 24.47 12.67 -13.00
CA GLY A 122 24.61 13.01 -14.42
C GLY A 122 24.38 14.50 -14.71
N ARG A 123 24.95 14.97 -15.81
CA ARG A 123 24.78 16.32 -16.40
C ARG A 123 24.66 16.20 -17.91
N TYR A 124 24.40 17.33 -18.57
CA TYR A 124 24.24 17.41 -20.02
C TYR A 124 23.08 16.50 -20.48
N GLU A 125 23.27 15.68 -21.52
CA GLU A 125 22.26 14.71 -21.98
C GLU A 125 22.25 13.42 -21.13
N GLY A 126 23.22 13.25 -20.22
CA GLY A 126 23.32 12.11 -19.32
C GLY A 126 24.70 11.45 -19.34
N ILE A 127 24.76 10.29 -18.67
CA ILE A 127 25.95 9.45 -18.60
C ILE A 127 25.89 8.42 -19.75
N ASP A 128 27.04 8.11 -20.36
CA ASP A 128 27.13 7.03 -21.34
C ASP A 128 26.54 5.72 -20.76
N ALA A 129 25.57 5.13 -21.47
CA ALA A 129 24.82 3.97 -20.99
C ALA A 129 25.70 2.77 -20.61
N ARG A 130 26.88 2.64 -21.24
CA ARG A 130 27.83 1.56 -20.95
C ARG A 130 28.39 1.62 -19.53
N VAL A 131 28.37 2.79 -18.87
CA VAL A 131 28.77 2.93 -17.47
C VAL A 131 27.85 2.11 -16.56
N ALA A 132 26.53 2.19 -16.79
CA ALA A 132 25.56 1.42 -16.03
C ALA A 132 25.69 -0.09 -16.32
N GLU A 133 25.89 -0.45 -17.59
CA GLU A 133 26.11 -1.84 -18.01
C GLU A 133 27.37 -2.45 -17.38
N ASP A 134 28.50 -1.73 -17.39
CA ASP A 134 29.74 -2.18 -16.77
C ASP A 134 29.60 -2.31 -15.24
N ALA A 135 29.06 -1.28 -14.58
CA ALA A 135 28.85 -1.30 -13.13
C ALA A 135 27.97 -2.47 -12.69
N ALA A 136 26.92 -2.80 -13.45
CA ALA A 136 26.01 -3.91 -13.17
C ALA A 136 26.71 -5.29 -13.17
N THR A 137 27.90 -5.42 -13.77
CA THR A 137 28.68 -6.66 -13.70
C THR A 137 29.29 -6.92 -12.31
N ARG A 138 29.38 -5.89 -11.46
CA ARG A 138 30.12 -5.93 -10.18
C ARG A 138 29.31 -5.45 -8.97
N MET A 139 28.30 -4.61 -9.17
CA MET A 139 27.51 -4.01 -8.11
C MET A 139 26.03 -3.90 -8.49
N GLN A 140 25.15 -3.64 -7.52
CA GLN A 140 23.73 -3.38 -7.82
C GLN A 140 23.59 -1.98 -8.41
N VAL A 141 22.87 -1.84 -9.52
CA VAL A 141 22.66 -0.55 -10.21
C VAL A 141 21.17 -0.25 -10.27
N ASP A 142 20.79 0.95 -9.85
CA ASP A 142 19.44 1.47 -9.97
C ASP A 142 19.45 2.85 -10.64
N GLU A 143 18.82 2.95 -11.81
CA GLU A 143 18.46 4.24 -12.39
C GLU A 143 17.21 4.77 -11.70
N ILE A 144 17.28 5.94 -11.05
CA ILE A 144 16.20 6.51 -10.24
C ILE A 144 15.75 7.86 -10.79
N SER A 145 14.44 8.04 -10.93
CA SER A 145 13.78 9.31 -11.22
C SER A 145 13.08 9.85 -9.97
N ILE A 146 13.26 11.13 -9.61
CA ILE A 146 12.54 11.74 -8.49
C ILE A 146 11.18 12.35 -8.91
N GLY A 147 10.78 12.18 -10.17
CA GLY A 147 9.47 12.54 -10.68
C GLY A 147 9.46 12.88 -12.17
N ASP A 148 8.26 13.10 -12.70
CA ASP A 148 8.01 13.31 -14.14
C ASP A 148 8.32 14.75 -14.58
N TYR A 149 9.58 15.13 -14.47
CA TYR A 149 10.12 16.43 -14.88
C TYR A 149 11.63 16.32 -15.15
N VAL A 150 12.18 17.31 -15.86
CA VAL A 150 13.60 17.34 -16.23
C VAL A 150 14.35 18.39 -15.43
N LEU A 151 15.51 18.01 -14.91
CA LEU A 151 16.47 18.90 -14.24
C LEU A 151 17.76 18.98 -15.07
N ASN A 152 18.55 20.02 -14.84
CA ASN A 152 19.86 20.18 -15.51
C ASN A 152 20.93 19.18 -15.02
N GLY A 153 20.65 18.46 -13.94
CA GLY A 153 21.59 17.52 -13.34
C GLY A 153 21.03 16.75 -12.17
N GLY A 154 21.76 15.70 -11.79
CA GLY A 154 21.38 14.78 -10.71
C GLY A 154 21.58 15.33 -9.28
N GLU A 155 22.24 16.48 -9.09
CA GLU A 155 22.63 16.93 -7.75
C GLU A 155 21.43 17.19 -6.82
N ALA A 156 20.38 17.84 -7.33
CA ALA A 156 19.16 18.07 -6.55
C ALA A 156 18.42 16.76 -6.24
N ALA A 157 18.46 15.79 -7.17
CA ALA A 157 17.89 14.47 -6.94
C ALA A 157 18.66 13.67 -5.88
N ALA A 158 20.00 13.79 -5.87
CA ALA A 158 20.83 13.22 -4.83
C ALA A 158 20.49 13.78 -3.45
N LEU A 159 20.30 15.10 -3.31
CA LEU A 159 19.85 15.71 -2.05
C LEU A 159 18.52 15.13 -1.56
N VAL A 160 17.54 15.01 -2.45
CA VAL A 160 16.21 14.45 -2.13
C VAL A 160 16.30 13.01 -1.65
N ILE A 161 17.02 12.15 -2.39
CA ILE A 161 17.13 10.73 -2.04
C ILE A 161 17.91 10.55 -0.74
N ILE A 162 19.03 11.24 -0.57
CA ILE A 162 19.85 11.12 0.64
C ILE A 162 19.05 11.60 1.87
N GLU A 163 18.30 12.69 1.78
CA GLU A 163 17.43 13.13 2.88
C GLU A 163 16.39 12.06 3.25
N ALA A 164 15.70 11.51 2.24
CA ALA A 164 14.66 10.50 2.44
C ALA A 164 15.18 9.17 2.99
N VAL A 165 16.42 8.79 2.65
CA VAL A 165 17.06 7.56 3.15
C VAL A 165 17.64 7.76 4.54
N VAL A 166 18.45 8.81 4.75
CA VAL A 166 19.17 9.02 6.02
C VAL A 166 18.21 9.19 7.19
N ARG A 167 17.06 9.82 6.98
CA ARG A 167 16.05 9.99 8.05
C ARG A 167 15.49 8.67 8.59
N LEU A 168 15.56 7.58 7.81
CA LEU A 168 15.05 6.25 8.19
C LEU A 168 16.08 5.46 9.01
N LEU A 169 17.35 5.89 9.03
CA LEU A 169 18.40 5.18 9.73
C LEU A 169 18.19 5.22 11.25
N PRO A 170 18.42 4.10 11.96
CA PRO A 170 18.35 4.06 13.41
C PRO A 170 19.21 5.14 14.06
N GLY A 171 18.62 5.92 14.97
CA GLY A 171 19.31 6.97 15.71
C GLY A 171 19.31 8.36 15.06
N VAL A 172 18.76 8.52 13.84
CA VAL A 172 18.64 9.84 13.19
C VAL A 172 17.41 10.60 13.69
N ILE A 173 16.24 9.96 13.69
CA ILE A 173 15.01 10.54 14.25
C ILE A 173 14.84 10.15 15.71
N GLY A 174 14.50 11.14 16.55
CA GLY A 174 14.37 10.96 17.99
C GLY A 174 13.14 10.15 18.44
N ASN A 175 12.05 10.17 17.66
CA ASN A 175 10.87 9.35 17.92
C ASN A 175 10.54 8.47 16.69
N PRO A 176 11.01 7.21 16.64
CA PRO A 176 10.75 6.31 15.51
C PRO A 176 9.27 6.06 15.24
N GLU A 177 8.39 6.18 16.24
CA GLU A 177 6.94 6.00 16.05
C GLU A 177 6.35 7.04 15.10
N SER A 178 6.96 8.23 14.96
CA SER A 178 6.47 9.25 14.03
C SER A 178 6.56 8.80 12.57
N LEU A 179 7.55 7.97 12.23
CA LEU A 179 7.72 7.44 10.87
C LEU A 179 6.51 6.59 10.42
N ALA A 180 5.83 5.93 11.37
CA ALA A 180 4.68 5.09 11.07
C ALA A 180 3.38 5.88 10.82
N GLU A 181 3.32 7.15 11.22
CA GLU A 181 2.15 8.02 11.05
C GLU A 181 2.27 9.00 9.86
N GLU A 182 3.42 9.05 9.19
CA GLU A 182 3.69 9.97 8.09
C GLU A 182 3.02 9.58 6.76
N SER A 183 2.97 10.54 5.84
CA SER A 183 2.45 10.31 4.49
C SER A 183 3.24 9.20 3.78
N HIS A 184 2.53 8.32 3.07
CA HIS A 184 3.07 7.18 2.33
C HIS A 184 3.69 6.06 3.17
N ALA A 185 3.73 6.19 4.50
CA ALA A 185 4.22 5.13 5.37
C ALA A 185 3.33 3.88 5.25
N ALA A 186 3.95 2.69 5.36
CA ALA A 186 3.22 1.42 5.38
C ALA A 186 2.21 1.36 6.54
N GLY A 187 2.54 1.97 7.69
CA GLY A 187 1.64 2.09 8.85
C GLY A 187 0.38 2.93 8.60
N GLN A 188 0.34 3.71 7.51
CA GLN A 188 -0.81 4.49 7.06
C GLN A 188 -1.44 3.95 5.78
N ASP A 189 -1.15 2.70 5.39
CA ASP A 189 -1.60 2.10 4.12
C ASP A 189 -1.23 2.94 2.88
N GLY A 190 -0.13 3.71 2.95
CA GLY A 190 0.31 4.57 1.84
C GLY A 190 -0.48 5.89 1.68
N LEU A 191 -1.39 6.21 2.59
CA LEU A 191 -2.22 7.43 2.57
C LEU A 191 -1.41 8.70 2.88
N LEU A 192 -2.01 9.86 2.61
CA LEU A 192 -1.51 11.15 3.08
C LEU A 192 -1.79 11.35 4.57
N GLU A 193 -0.88 12.02 5.27
CA GLU A 193 -1.02 12.36 6.68
C GLU A 193 -2.19 13.32 6.93
N TYR A 194 -2.84 13.16 8.08
CA TYR A 194 -3.93 14.02 8.52
C TYR A 194 -3.46 15.46 8.80
N PRO A 195 -4.39 16.46 8.82
CA PRO A 195 -4.04 17.83 9.14
C PRO A 195 -3.46 17.97 10.56
N LEU A 196 -2.31 18.61 10.66
CA LEU A 196 -1.62 18.87 11.93
C LEU A 196 -2.04 20.22 12.53
N TYR A 197 -2.21 20.24 13.84
CA TYR A 197 -2.56 21.43 14.61
C TYR A 197 -1.61 21.62 15.77
N THR A 198 -1.31 22.87 16.10
CA THR A 198 -0.53 23.24 17.29
C THR A 198 -1.13 24.50 17.92
N LYS A 199 -0.58 24.91 19.06
CA LYS A 199 -1.02 26.12 19.76
C LYS A 199 -0.81 27.37 18.88
N PRO A 200 -1.69 28.38 18.96
CA PRO A 200 -2.85 28.51 19.87
C PRO A 200 -4.11 27.75 19.41
N GLN A 201 -5.06 27.55 20.33
CA GLN A 201 -6.32 26.82 20.04
C GLN A 201 -7.21 27.49 18.98
N SER A 202 -7.20 28.82 18.92
CA SER A 202 -7.94 29.59 17.90
C SER A 202 -7.00 30.57 17.24
N TRP A 203 -6.98 30.59 15.92
CA TRP A 203 -6.20 31.54 15.14
C TRP A 203 -7.04 32.12 14.01
N ARG A 204 -7.28 33.44 14.05
CA ARG A 204 -8.07 34.16 13.04
C ARG A 204 -9.49 33.59 12.83
N GLY A 205 -10.11 33.10 13.90
CA GLY A 205 -11.44 32.47 13.84
C GLY A 205 -11.44 31.05 13.27
N LEU A 206 -10.26 30.42 13.13
CA LEU A 206 -10.11 29.01 12.82
C LEU A 206 -9.74 28.27 14.10
N ASP A 207 -10.69 27.49 14.60
CA ASP A 207 -10.50 26.71 15.82
C ASP A 207 -9.91 25.33 15.50
N VAL A 208 -9.05 24.86 16.39
CA VAL A 208 -8.58 23.47 16.38
C VAL A 208 -9.78 22.55 16.67
N PRO A 209 -9.96 21.43 15.95
CA PRO A 209 -11.09 20.51 16.16
C PRO A 209 -11.22 20.03 17.62
N ASP A 210 -12.42 20.15 18.19
CA ASP A 210 -12.70 19.83 19.60
C ASP A 210 -12.28 18.41 20.01
N ILE A 211 -12.36 17.46 19.08
CA ILE A 211 -11.97 16.07 19.30
C ILE A 211 -10.50 15.91 19.73
N LEU A 212 -9.62 16.82 19.29
CA LEU A 212 -8.20 16.82 19.63
C LEU A 212 -7.93 17.24 21.08
N PHE A 213 -8.90 17.86 21.75
CA PHE A 213 -8.83 18.19 23.19
C PHE A 213 -9.44 17.11 24.09
N SER A 214 -10.05 16.06 23.52
CA SER A 214 -10.86 15.10 24.28
C SER A 214 -10.06 14.15 25.19
N GLY A 215 -8.75 14.00 24.96
CA GLY A 215 -7.89 13.02 25.65
C GLY A 215 -8.22 11.54 25.32
N HIS A 216 -9.21 11.28 24.47
CA HIS A 216 -9.61 9.93 24.08
C HIS A 216 -8.80 9.43 22.89
N HIS A 217 -7.65 8.79 23.15
CA HIS A 217 -6.71 8.33 22.13
C HIS A 217 -7.36 7.55 20.98
N ALA A 218 -8.29 6.63 21.26
CA ALA A 218 -8.98 5.86 20.22
C ALA A 218 -9.85 6.73 19.30
N LYS A 219 -10.55 7.73 19.85
CA LYS A 219 -11.36 8.66 19.06
C LYS A 219 -10.50 9.60 18.23
N ILE A 220 -9.38 10.06 18.79
CA ILE A 220 -8.40 10.88 18.08
C ILE A 220 -7.79 10.09 16.92
N ALA A 221 -7.40 8.83 17.14
CA ALA A 221 -6.88 7.96 16.08
C ALA A 221 -7.91 7.71 14.97
N GLY A 222 -9.17 7.45 15.32
CA GLY A 222 -10.27 7.33 14.35
C GLY A 222 -10.47 8.59 13.52
N TRP A 223 -10.52 9.75 14.17
CA TRP A 223 -10.62 11.04 13.48
C TRP A 223 -9.41 11.31 12.56
N ARG A 224 -8.19 11.03 13.03
CA ARG A 224 -6.96 11.15 12.22
C ARG A 224 -7.05 10.31 10.96
N ARG A 225 -7.49 9.05 11.09
CA ARG A 225 -7.67 8.15 9.96
C ARG A 225 -8.70 8.67 8.95
N GLU A 226 -9.86 9.11 9.43
CA GLU A 226 -10.90 9.70 8.58
C GLU A 226 -10.38 10.93 7.82
N GLN A 227 -9.61 11.80 8.47
CA GLN A 227 -9.02 12.98 7.83
C GLN A 227 -7.94 12.62 6.80
N ALA A 228 -7.09 11.63 7.09
CA ALA A 228 -6.08 11.11 6.15
C ALA A 228 -6.75 10.56 4.88
N GLU A 229 -7.79 9.75 5.03
CA GLU A 229 -8.57 9.22 3.92
C GLU A 229 -9.26 10.32 3.11
N ALA A 230 -9.92 11.28 3.79
CA ALA A 230 -10.57 12.41 3.13
C ALA A 230 -9.58 13.29 2.37
N LEU A 231 -8.40 13.55 2.94
CA LEU A 231 -7.35 14.33 2.31
C LEU A 231 -6.79 13.60 1.08
N THR A 232 -6.52 12.30 1.21
CA THR A 232 -6.02 11.45 0.13
C THR A 232 -7.02 11.42 -1.02
N ARG A 233 -8.32 11.16 -0.73
CA ARG A 233 -9.40 11.21 -1.74
C ARG A 233 -9.43 12.51 -2.52
N ARG A 234 -9.18 13.64 -1.85
CA ARG A 234 -9.24 14.97 -2.46
C ARG A 234 -8.00 15.31 -3.28
N ARG A 235 -6.80 14.92 -2.83
CA ARG A 235 -5.52 15.41 -3.40
C ARG A 235 -4.75 14.38 -4.21
N ARG A 236 -4.85 13.11 -3.80
CA ARG A 236 -4.14 11.97 -4.38
C ARG A 236 -5.08 10.76 -4.43
N PRO A 237 -6.20 10.86 -5.18
CA PRO A 237 -7.14 9.75 -5.29
C PRO A 237 -6.49 8.49 -5.89
N ASP A 238 -5.38 8.64 -6.61
CA ASP A 238 -4.54 7.56 -7.12
C ASP A 238 -3.88 6.70 -6.03
N LEU A 239 -3.70 7.24 -4.82
CA LEU A 239 -3.17 6.50 -3.66
C LEU A 239 -4.27 5.75 -2.90
N LEU A 240 -5.53 6.13 -3.12
CA LEU A 240 -6.61 5.30 -2.62
C LEU A 240 -6.63 4.01 -3.45
N PRO A 241 -7.03 2.89 -2.85
CA PRO A 241 -7.39 1.72 -3.62
C PRO A 241 -8.39 2.15 -4.71
N GLU A 242 -8.07 1.90 -5.98
CA GLU A 242 -8.96 2.24 -7.08
C GLU A 242 -10.40 1.78 -6.80
N ILE A 243 -11.35 2.70 -6.89
CA ILE A 243 -12.74 2.35 -7.16
C ILE A 243 -12.86 2.30 -8.69
N SER A 244 -12.31 1.25 -9.29
CA SER A 244 -12.35 0.97 -10.72
C SER A 244 -12.66 -0.51 -10.94
N ASP A 245 -13.39 -0.82 -12.00
CA ASP A 245 -13.67 -2.20 -12.47
C ASP A 245 -12.40 -3.10 -12.48
N PRO A 246 -12.53 -4.42 -12.30
CA PRO A 246 -11.56 -5.19 -11.53
C PRO A 246 -10.26 -5.55 -12.29
N PRO A 247 -9.09 -5.49 -11.64
CA PRO A 247 -7.84 -5.98 -12.20
C PRO A 247 -7.82 -7.51 -12.29
N SER A 248 -7.44 -8.00 -13.47
CA SER A 248 -7.21 -9.41 -13.79
C SER A 248 -5.84 -9.86 -13.25
N GLY A 249 -5.80 -10.42 -12.04
CA GLY A 249 -4.58 -10.95 -11.42
C GLY A 249 -4.83 -12.24 -10.62
N PRO A 250 -3.96 -13.27 -10.71
CA PRO A 250 -4.15 -14.54 -10.03
C PRO A 250 -3.88 -14.40 -8.53
N GLY A 251 -4.94 -14.12 -7.76
CA GLY A 251 -4.89 -14.05 -6.30
C GLY A 251 -5.80 -12.98 -5.68
N ALA A 252 -6.31 -12.04 -6.48
CA ALA A 252 -7.19 -10.99 -6.00
C ALA A 252 -8.58 -11.53 -5.60
N LEU A 253 -9.09 -11.04 -4.46
CA LEU A 253 -10.45 -11.26 -4.01
C LEU A 253 -11.38 -10.22 -4.65
N HIS A 254 -12.30 -10.68 -5.49
CA HIS A 254 -13.26 -9.89 -6.24
C HIS A 254 -14.68 -10.07 -5.68
N ILE A 255 -15.48 -9.01 -5.54
CA ILE A 255 -16.90 -9.14 -5.16
C ILE A 255 -17.76 -8.57 -6.29
N GLU A 256 -18.66 -9.39 -6.84
CA GLU A 256 -19.56 -9.01 -7.93
C GLU A 256 -20.97 -9.57 -7.73
N ARG A 257 -21.92 -9.04 -8.51
CA ARG A 257 -23.27 -9.60 -8.59
C ARG A 257 -23.23 -10.97 -9.27
N ALA A 258 -23.86 -11.95 -8.64
CA ALA A 258 -23.97 -13.31 -9.18
C ALA A 258 -24.87 -13.35 -10.43
N SER A 259 -24.49 -14.17 -11.40
CA SER A 259 -25.30 -14.54 -12.56
C SER A 259 -25.89 -15.95 -12.40
N ALA A 260 -26.84 -16.32 -13.25
CA ALA A 260 -27.47 -17.65 -13.24
C ALA A 260 -26.48 -18.83 -13.38
N GLU A 261 -25.29 -18.57 -13.94
CA GLU A 261 -24.21 -19.55 -14.08
C GLU A 261 -23.55 -19.87 -12.74
N ASP A 262 -23.65 -18.97 -11.76
CA ASP A 262 -22.97 -19.07 -10.47
C ASP A 262 -23.72 -19.96 -9.48
N ALA A 263 -24.97 -20.35 -9.80
CA ALA A 263 -25.85 -21.09 -8.92
C ALA A 263 -25.21 -22.40 -8.40
N GLY A 264 -24.47 -23.12 -9.24
CA GLY A 264 -23.78 -24.36 -8.84
C GLY A 264 -22.64 -24.12 -7.84
N GLU A 265 -21.83 -23.08 -8.08
CA GLU A 265 -20.73 -22.70 -7.18
C GLU A 265 -21.26 -22.13 -5.85
N ILE A 266 -22.35 -21.35 -5.91
CA ILE A 266 -23.03 -20.81 -4.73
C ILE A 266 -23.56 -21.92 -3.83
N VAL A 267 -24.27 -22.92 -4.38
CA VAL A 267 -24.73 -24.09 -3.61
C VAL A 267 -23.56 -24.83 -2.99
N THR A 268 -22.45 -24.94 -3.72
CA THR A 268 -21.24 -25.64 -3.24
C THR A 268 -20.62 -24.92 -2.04
N VAL A 269 -20.40 -23.61 -2.14
CA VAL A 269 -19.80 -22.84 -1.02
C VAL A 269 -20.74 -22.74 0.17
N GLN A 270 -22.06 -22.63 -0.07
CA GLN A 270 -23.07 -22.64 1.00
C GLN A 270 -23.03 -23.96 1.78
N ARG A 271 -23.08 -25.10 1.08
CA ARG A 271 -22.99 -26.42 1.73
C ARG A 271 -21.70 -26.60 2.50
N ALA A 272 -20.57 -26.18 1.94
CA ALA A 272 -19.28 -26.27 2.61
C ALA A 272 -19.20 -25.40 3.88
N ALA A 273 -19.68 -24.16 3.82
CA ALA A 273 -19.64 -23.21 4.93
C ALA A 273 -20.60 -23.56 6.06
N PHE A 274 -21.79 -24.09 5.73
CA PHE A 274 -22.82 -24.40 6.71
C PHE A 274 -22.57 -25.71 7.48
N VAL A 275 -21.51 -26.48 7.19
CA VAL A 275 -21.23 -27.74 7.91
C VAL A 275 -21.07 -27.49 9.40
N SER A 276 -20.33 -26.45 9.77
CA SER A 276 -20.15 -26.05 11.18
C SER A 276 -21.47 -25.71 11.85
N GLU A 277 -22.38 -25.05 11.12
CA GLU A 277 -23.71 -24.67 11.63
C GLU A 277 -24.66 -25.87 11.73
N ALA A 278 -24.62 -26.80 10.78
CA ALA A 278 -25.34 -28.07 10.88
C ALA A 278 -24.88 -28.92 12.06
N LEU A 279 -23.57 -28.96 12.33
CA LEU A 279 -23.01 -29.68 13.48
C LEU A 279 -23.43 -29.03 14.80
N ALA A 280 -23.40 -27.69 14.89
CA ALA A 280 -23.86 -26.95 16.06
C ALA A 280 -25.35 -27.19 16.33
N ASN A 281 -26.19 -27.09 15.30
CA ASN A 281 -27.64 -27.27 15.41
C ASN A 281 -28.09 -28.75 15.34
N LYS A 282 -27.15 -29.69 15.19
CA LYS A 282 -27.39 -31.14 15.09
C LYS A 282 -28.43 -31.52 14.01
N THR A 283 -28.47 -30.79 12.90
CA THR A 283 -29.41 -31.04 11.79
C THR A 283 -28.78 -30.71 10.43
N LEU A 284 -29.06 -31.55 9.43
CA LEU A 284 -28.72 -31.30 8.02
C LEU A 284 -29.92 -30.74 7.23
N ALA A 285 -31.06 -30.50 7.88
CA ALA A 285 -32.28 -30.02 7.22
C ALA A 285 -32.25 -28.50 6.95
N LEU A 286 -31.16 -27.80 7.29
CA LEU A 286 -31.04 -26.36 7.07
C LEU A 286 -31.19 -26.04 5.57
N PRO A 287 -31.84 -24.91 5.22
CA PRO A 287 -32.07 -24.54 3.82
C PRO A 287 -30.82 -24.60 2.94
N ALA A 288 -29.64 -24.21 3.45
CA ALA A 288 -28.37 -24.25 2.70
C ALA A 288 -27.95 -25.66 2.24
N PHE A 289 -28.42 -26.73 2.91
CA PHE A 289 -28.14 -28.12 2.55
C PHE A 289 -29.19 -28.74 1.63
N THR A 290 -30.44 -28.32 1.77
CA THR A 290 -31.58 -28.88 1.03
C THR A 290 -31.86 -28.14 -0.27
N GLN A 291 -31.43 -26.88 -0.39
CA GLN A 291 -31.63 -26.07 -1.58
C GLN A 291 -30.93 -26.67 -2.82
N THR A 292 -31.66 -26.66 -3.92
CA THR A 292 -31.22 -27.10 -5.25
C THR A 292 -30.59 -25.97 -6.05
N VAL A 293 -29.83 -26.31 -7.09
CA VAL A 293 -29.23 -25.32 -8.02
C VAL A 293 -30.32 -24.50 -8.71
N ASP A 294 -31.44 -25.13 -9.09
CA ASP A 294 -32.55 -24.43 -9.73
C ASP A 294 -33.23 -23.43 -8.78
N GLU A 295 -33.42 -23.78 -7.51
CA GLU A 295 -33.95 -22.84 -6.50
C GLU A 295 -33.00 -21.67 -6.23
N VAL A 296 -31.68 -21.91 -6.22
CA VAL A 296 -30.70 -20.80 -6.15
C VAL A 296 -30.81 -19.93 -7.39
N ARG A 297 -30.92 -20.54 -8.59
CA ARG A 297 -31.07 -19.81 -9.85
C ARG A 297 -32.32 -18.94 -9.86
N THR A 298 -33.45 -19.44 -9.35
CA THR A 298 -34.67 -18.64 -9.18
C THR A 298 -34.43 -17.47 -8.22
N SER A 299 -33.76 -17.71 -7.08
CA SER A 299 -33.50 -16.64 -6.11
C SER A 299 -32.60 -15.51 -6.64
N LEU A 300 -31.78 -15.78 -7.66
CA LEU A 300 -30.95 -14.75 -8.32
C LEU A 300 -31.78 -13.74 -9.13
N ALA A 301 -33.03 -14.08 -9.50
CA ALA A 301 -33.92 -13.16 -10.21
C ALA A 301 -34.58 -12.15 -9.26
N ASP A 302 -34.87 -12.57 -8.03
CA ASP A 302 -35.71 -11.82 -7.07
C ASP A 302 -34.92 -11.21 -5.91
N ALA A 303 -33.60 -11.44 -5.85
CA ALA A 303 -32.71 -10.92 -4.83
C ALA A 303 -31.41 -10.34 -5.42
N VAL A 304 -30.74 -9.49 -4.66
CA VAL A 304 -29.36 -9.11 -4.92
C VAL A 304 -28.48 -10.17 -4.28
N VAL A 305 -27.75 -10.93 -5.09
CA VAL A 305 -26.78 -11.90 -4.60
C VAL A 305 -25.40 -11.46 -5.06
N LEU A 306 -24.47 -11.36 -4.11
CA LEU A 306 -23.07 -11.06 -4.39
C LEU A 306 -22.23 -12.31 -4.15
N VAL A 307 -21.20 -12.52 -4.98
CA VAL A 307 -20.21 -13.59 -4.84
C VAL A 307 -18.83 -12.99 -4.68
N ALA A 308 -18.05 -13.55 -3.75
CA ALA A 308 -16.63 -13.30 -3.63
C ALA A 308 -15.86 -14.34 -4.44
N ARG A 309 -15.00 -13.93 -5.36
CA ARG A 309 -14.18 -14.80 -6.20
C ARG A 309 -12.70 -14.64 -5.94
N GLN A 310 -11.96 -15.72 -6.13
CA GLN A 310 -10.51 -15.73 -6.10
C GLN A 310 -9.93 -16.30 -7.38
N GLY A 311 -8.86 -15.66 -7.88
CA GLY A 311 -8.11 -16.13 -9.04
C GLY A 311 -8.77 -15.84 -10.38
N SER A 312 -9.60 -14.80 -10.47
CA SER A 312 -10.16 -14.35 -11.75
C SER A 312 -9.06 -13.81 -12.66
N SER A 313 -9.02 -14.32 -13.90
CA SER A 313 -8.17 -13.82 -14.99
C SER A 313 -9.05 -13.46 -16.19
N ALA A 314 -8.47 -12.84 -17.23
CA ALA A 314 -9.17 -12.51 -18.46
C ALA A 314 -9.83 -13.71 -19.17
N VAL A 315 -9.43 -14.95 -18.83
CA VAL A 315 -9.91 -16.20 -19.46
C VAL A 315 -10.68 -17.10 -18.47
N HIS A 316 -10.59 -16.84 -17.17
CA HIS A 316 -11.20 -17.69 -16.14
C HIS A 316 -11.91 -16.83 -15.10
N ARG A 317 -13.22 -17.06 -14.91
CA ARG A 317 -14.05 -16.26 -14.01
C ARG A 317 -13.61 -16.35 -12.54
N GLY A 318 -12.76 -17.32 -12.19
CA GLY A 318 -12.27 -17.55 -10.83
C GLY A 318 -13.26 -18.33 -9.97
N ARG A 319 -12.77 -18.94 -8.88
CA ARG A 319 -13.59 -19.78 -7.99
C ARG A 319 -14.42 -18.89 -7.05
N VAL A 320 -15.71 -19.17 -6.89
CA VAL A 320 -16.51 -18.57 -5.81
C VAL A 320 -16.04 -19.11 -4.46
N ILE A 321 -15.57 -18.21 -3.60
CA ILE A 321 -15.11 -18.51 -2.23
C ILE A 321 -15.95 -17.84 -1.15
N GLY A 322 -16.99 -17.09 -1.54
CA GLY A 322 -18.03 -16.62 -0.62
C GLY A 322 -19.25 -16.13 -1.37
N SER A 323 -20.38 -16.04 -0.68
CA SER A 323 -21.59 -15.42 -1.23
C SER A 323 -22.42 -14.74 -0.13
N VAL A 324 -23.27 -13.80 -0.52
CA VAL A 324 -24.25 -13.17 0.37
C VAL A 324 -25.48 -12.78 -0.44
N LEU A 325 -26.64 -12.84 0.21
CA LEU A 325 -27.92 -12.47 -0.38
C LEU A 325 -28.51 -11.29 0.38
N GLY A 326 -29.01 -10.31 -0.37
CA GLY A 326 -29.82 -9.19 0.09
C GLY A 326 -31.15 -9.16 -0.66
N ARG A 327 -32.26 -8.97 0.05
CA ARG A 327 -33.59 -8.81 -0.56
C ARG A 327 -34.40 -7.77 0.19
N LEU A 328 -35.26 -7.06 -0.55
CA LEU A 328 -36.27 -6.21 0.07
C LEU A 328 -37.36 -7.10 0.68
N THR A 329 -37.84 -6.72 1.86
CA THR A 329 -38.96 -7.36 2.54
C THR A 329 -40.23 -6.53 2.40
N ASP A 330 -41.39 -7.13 2.66
CA ASP A 330 -42.70 -6.47 2.48
C ASP A 330 -42.91 -5.26 3.39
N ASP A 331 -42.09 -5.12 4.44
CA ASP A 331 -42.09 -3.98 5.37
C ASP A 331 -40.91 -3.01 5.15
N ASP A 332 -40.40 -2.95 3.91
CA ASP A 332 -39.37 -2.02 3.44
C ASP A 332 -38.01 -2.14 4.16
N ALA A 333 -37.74 -3.27 4.82
CA ALA A 333 -36.42 -3.56 5.37
C ALA A 333 -35.54 -4.33 4.38
N TRP A 334 -34.24 -4.04 4.41
CA TRP A 334 -33.24 -4.80 3.66
C TRP A 334 -32.84 -6.06 4.43
N TYR A 335 -33.28 -7.23 4.00
CA TYR A 335 -32.91 -8.48 4.62
C TYR A 335 -31.61 -9.04 4.04
N ILE A 336 -30.62 -9.25 4.90
CA ILE A 336 -29.38 -9.95 4.56
C ILE A 336 -29.45 -11.38 5.07
N GLY A 337 -29.13 -12.33 4.20
CA GLY A 337 -29.03 -13.73 4.53
C GLY A 337 -27.95 -14.43 3.74
N ARG A 338 -27.67 -15.68 4.13
CA ARG A 338 -26.74 -16.57 3.41
C ARG A 338 -25.35 -15.97 3.21
N LEU A 339 -24.88 -15.16 4.16
CA LEU A 339 -23.50 -14.69 4.19
C LEU A 339 -22.58 -15.86 4.52
N VAL A 340 -21.85 -16.36 3.53
CA VAL A 340 -20.96 -17.51 3.65
C VAL A 340 -19.59 -17.24 3.07
N VAL A 341 -18.59 -17.87 3.68
CA VAL A 341 -17.21 -17.90 3.20
C VAL A 341 -16.72 -19.34 3.27
N ALA A 342 -16.03 -19.79 2.22
CA ALA A 342 -15.44 -21.12 2.13
C ALA A 342 -14.60 -21.40 3.40
N PRO A 343 -14.73 -22.59 4.03
CA PRO A 343 -14.09 -22.88 5.31
C PRO A 343 -12.57 -22.63 5.35
N ASP A 344 -11.88 -22.94 4.25
CA ASP A 344 -10.44 -22.76 4.07
C ASP A 344 -10.00 -21.30 3.90
N ARG A 345 -10.96 -20.36 3.80
CA ARG A 345 -10.74 -18.91 3.58
C ARG A 345 -11.37 -18.05 4.69
N GLN A 346 -11.90 -18.66 5.74
CA GLN A 346 -12.45 -17.93 6.89
C GLN A 346 -11.32 -17.25 7.68
N GLY A 347 -11.62 -16.10 8.29
CA GLY A 347 -10.62 -15.29 9.02
C GLY A 347 -9.85 -14.29 8.15
N GLU A 348 -9.95 -14.36 6.83
CA GLU A 348 -9.27 -13.45 5.89
C GLU A 348 -10.05 -12.13 5.60
N GLY A 349 -11.06 -11.80 6.41
CA GLY A 349 -11.86 -10.58 6.24
C GLY A 349 -12.89 -10.59 5.10
N ILE A 350 -12.99 -11.67 4.31
CA ILE A 350 -13.92 -11.82 3.17
C ILE A 350 -15.37 -11.56 3.59
N GLY A 351 -15.81 -12.13 4.72
CA GLY A 351 -17.18 -11.98 5.20
C GLY A 351 -17.56 -10.53 5.53
N GLY A 352 -16.62 -9.76 6.09
CA GLY A 352 -16.84 -8.32 6.36
C GLY A 352 -16.93 -7.50 5.08
N ARG A 353 -16.15 -7.84 4.04
CA ARG A 353 -16.22 -7.20 2.72
C ARG A 353 -17.54 -7.51 2.00
N LEU A 354 -17.97 -8.77 2.01
CA LEU A 354 -19.28 -9.17 1.46
C LEU A 354 -20.43 -8.49 2.20
N LEU A 355 -20.37 -8.42 3.53
CA LEU A 355 -21.39 -7.74 4.34
C LEU A 355 -21.49 -6.25 3.96
N ARG A 356 -20.37 -5.52 3.90
CA ARG A 356 -20.38 -4.11 3.49
C ARG A 356 -20.95 -3.93 2.07
N ALA A 357 -20.51 -4.75 1.12
CA ALA A 357 -20.97 -4.64 -0.26
C ALA A 357 -22.47 -4.89 -0.41
N ILE A 358 -23.05 -5.82 0.36
CA ILE A 358 -24.49 -6.07 0.33
C ILE A 358 -25.29 -5.01 1.09
N GLU A 359 -24.70 -4.36 2.11
CA GLU A 359 -25.30 -3.20 2.78
C GLU A 359 -25.39 -2.00 1.81
N GLU A 360 -24.34 -1.74 1.04
CA GLU A 360 -24.30 -0.69 0.00
C GLU A 360 -25.28 -0.94 -1.15
N ALA A 361 -25.66 -2.20 -1.38
CA ALA A 361 -26.64 -2.58 -2.39
C ALA A 361 -28.10 -2.40 -1.93
N ALA A 362 -28.33 -1.98 -0.68
CA ALA A 362 -29.68 -1.70 -0.18
C ALA A 362 -30.33 -0.54 -0.97
N PRO A 363 -31.63 -0.65 -1.33
CA PRO A 363 -32.36 0.47 -1.93
C PRO A 363 -32.31 1.73 -1.05
N ALA A 364 -32.25 2.91 -1.67
CA ALA A 364 -32.10 4.19 -0.96
C ALA A 364 -33.26 4.49 0.02
N GLU A 365 -34.44 3.93 -0.23
CA GLU A 365 -35.62 4.04 0.64
C GLU A 365 -35.51 3.19 1.93
N CYS A 366 -34.61 2.20 1.99
CA CYS A 366 -34.44 1.34 3.15
C CYS A 366 -33.80 2.12 4.31
N ARG A 367 -34.46 2.11 5.47
CA ARG A 367 -33.92 2.72 6.70
C ARG A 367 -33.34 1.71 7.67
N THR A 368 -33.51 0.43 7.35
CA THR A 368 -33.25 -0.65 8.28
C THR A 368 -32.74 -1.87 7.53
N ILE A 369 -31.67 -2.47 8.05
CA ILE A 369 -31.15 -3.75 7.60
C ILE A 369 -31.42 -4.80 8.68
N ARG A 370 -31.93 -5.96 8.28
CA ARG A 370 -32.19 -7.09 9.18
C ARG A 370 -31.49 -8.34 8.74
N LEU A 371 -31.11 -9.18 9.70
CA LEU A 371 -30.58 -10.50 9.46
C LEU A 371 -30.96 -11.46 10.57
N VAL A 372 -30.89 -12.75 10.25
CA VAL A 372 -31.11 -13.85 11.19
C VAL A 372 -29.83 -14.67 11.28
N THR A 373 -29.45 -15.05 12.49
CA THR A 373 -28.32 -15.96 12.71
C THR A 373 -28.62 -16.92 13.87
N GLY A 374 -27.93 -18.06 13.92
CA GLY A 374 -28.04 -18.97 15.06
C GLY A 374 -27.56 -18.32 16.37
N SER A 375 -28.22 -18.67 17.48
CA SER A 375 -27.84 -18.24 18.84
C SER A 375 -26.51 -18.86 19.30
N GLU A 376 -26.18 -20.05 18.81
CA GLU A 376 -24.94 -20.76 19.12
C GLU A 376 -23.89 -20.52 18.02
N GLY A 377 -22.76 -19.90 18.38
CA GLY A 377 -21.61 -19.70 17.48
C GLY A 377 -21.05 -18.28 17.46
N PRO A 378 -20.00 -18.02 16.65
CA PRO A 378 -19.31 -16.73 16.62
C PRO A 378 -20.06 -15.64 15.84
N ASN A 379 -21.15 -15.97 15.16
CA ASN A 379 -21.82 -15.09 14.19
C ASN A 379 -22.44 -13.85 14.85
N SER A 380 -23.07 -13.98 16.02
CA SER A 380 -23.65 -12.85 16.77
C SER A 380 -22.60 -11.78 17.11
N SER A 381 -21.39 -12.21 17.49
CA SER A 381 -20.26 -11.32 17.76
C SER A 381 -19.72 -10.65 16.49
N PHE A 382 -19.75 -11.35 15.35
CA PHE A 382 -19.35 -10.81 14.06
C PHE A 382 -20.30 -9.67 13.63
N TYR A 383 -21.61 -9.88 13.66
CA TYR A 383 -22.58 -8.85 13.28
C TYR A 383 -22.61 -7.68 14.27
N SER A 384 -22.47 -7.93 15.57
CA SER A 384 -22.38 -6.86 16.58
C SER A 384 -21.22 -5.89 16.31
N ARG A 385 -20.06 -6.41 15.88
CA ARG A 385 -18.91 -5.57 15.47
C ARG A 385 -19.16 -4.74 14.22
N HIS A 386 -20.13 -5.12 13.38
CA HIS A 386 -20.53 -4.39 12.18
C HIS A 386 -21.75 -3.47 12.41
N GLY A 387 -22.13 -3.25 13.67
CA GLY A 387 -23.16 -2.28 14.07
C GLY A 387 -24.57 -2.86 14.20
N TYR A 388 -24.74 -4.18 14.08
CA TYR A 388 -26.04 -4.83 14.30
C TYR A 388 -26.35 -5.00 15.79
N ARG A 389 -27.61 -4.83 16.15
CA ARG A 389 -28.12 -5.03 17.51
C ARG A 389 -29.13 -6.17 17.52
N VAL A 390 -29.15 -6.93 18.62
CA VAL A 390 -30.13 -8.00 18.82
C VAL A 390 -31.50 -7.39 19.10
N ILE A 391 -32.54 -7.90 18.42
CA ILE A 391 -33.93 -7.45 18.55
C ILE A 391 -34.79 -8.51 19.25
N SER A 392 -34.66 -9.79 18.87
CA SER A 392 -35.40 -10.89 19.49
C SER A 392 -34.63 -12.21 19.41
N HIS A 393 -35.01 -13.15 20.29
CA HIS A 393 -34.62 -14.55 20.24
C HIS A 393 -35.87 -15.38 20.00
N GLU A 394 -35.82 -16.29 19.03
CA GLU A 394 -36.98 -17.09 18.63
C GLU A 394 -36.60 -18.56 18.43
N PRO A 395 -37.45 -19.53 18.82
CA PRO A 395 -37.23 -20.93 18.52
C PRO A 395 -37.52 -21.22 17.04
N HIS A 396 -36.62 -21.93 16.37
CA HIS A 396 -36.76 -22.36 14.97
C HIS A 396 -36.19 -23.77 14.77
N ASP A 397 -37.03 -24.72 14.34
CA ASP A 397 -36.67 -26.11 14.01
C ASP A 397 -35.72 -26.80 15.01
N GLY A 398 -36.00 -26.63 16.32
CA GLY A 398 -35.23 -27.27 17.40
C GLY A 398 -33.96 -26.53 17.80
N SER A 399 -33.72 -25.34 17.27
CA SER A 399 -32.63 -24.41 17.63
C SER A 399 -33.18 -23.03 18.04
N GLU A 400 -32.38 -22.20 18.68
CA GLU A 400 -32.73 -20.79 18.93
C GLU A 400 -32.01 -19.90 17.89
N ILE A 401 -32.76 -19.02 17.24
CA ILE A 401 -32.25 -18.01 16.31
C ILE A 401 -32.30 -16.61 16.94
N VAL A 402 -31.42 -15.75 16.47
CA VAL A 402 -31.27 -14.36 16.90
C VAL A 402 -31.58 -13.45 15.72
N ASN A 403 -32.62 -12.63 15.89
CA ASN A 403 -32.94 -11.57 14.94
C ASN A 403 -32.11 -10.33 15.28
N MET A 404 -31.39 -9.79 14.29
CA MET A 404 -30.56 -8.61 14.46
C MET A 404 -30.90 -7.52 13.45
N GLU A 405 -30.70 -6.27 13.85
CA GLU A 405 -31.05 -5.09 13.06
C GLU A 405 -29.97 -4.01 13.14
N LYS A 406 -29.80 -3.27 12.04
CA LYS A 406 -28.93 -2.09 11.91
C LYS A 406 -29.71 -0.98 11.22
N ALA A 407 -29.69 0.23 11.80
CA ALA A 407 -30.25 1.40 11.15
C ALA A 407 -29.32 1.86 10.01
N LEU A 408 -29.91 2.25 8.88
CA LEU A 408 -29.22 2.95 7.81
C LEU A 408 -29.42 4.46 8.03
N ASP A 409 -28.32 5.18 8.22
CA ASP A 409 -28.38 6.63 8.28
C ASP A 409 -28.85 7.16 6.94
N SER A 410 -29.86 8.04 6.95
CA SER A 410 -30.28 8.74 5.74
C SER A 410 -29.06 9.51 5.21
N VAL A 411 -28.59 9.18 4.01
CA VAL A 411 -27.67 10.03 3.27
C VAL A 411 -28.32 11.41 3.20
N GLY A 412 -27.75 12.36 3.94
CA GLY A 412 -28.28 13.71 4.06
C GLY A 412 -28.49 14.32 2.68
N SER A 413 -29.68 14.90 2.50
CA SER A 413 -29.97 15.83 1.41
C SER A 413 -29.33 17.18 1.66
#